data_AF-A0A1H3QF88-F1
#
_entry.id   AF-A0A1H3QF88-F1
#
_cell.length_a   1.000
_cell.length_b   1.000
_cell.length_c   1.000
_cell.angle_alpha   90.00
_cell.angle_beta   90.00
_cell.angle_gamma   90.00
#
_symmetry.space_group_name_H-M   'P 1'
#
loop_
_entity.id
_entity.type
_entity.pdbx_description
1 polymer ?
#
loop_
_entity_poly.entity_id
_entity_poly.type
_entity_poly.pdbx_seq_one_letter_code
_entity_poly.pdbx_strand_id
1 'polypeptide(L)'
;MADPTPRQQRTDERRRRILAAARDRADADGWAAVTTRHLADTIGYTQPVLYGHFPGGKAEIMLAVALEGFVELTRQCRAALGETRGRAAVEAIAVAYLDFGSKHPAVYEAMFQQPIGARFAADDTAPDLRAGFDVLAEAIGDRGDGSATEVFWSALHGISELERAGRMRLEHRPNRIAELGTRFAPDRPDTHH
;
A
#
# COMPACT_ATOMS: atom_id res chain seq x y z
N MET A 1 -10.67 -17.98 -16.83
CA MET A 1 -10.92 -16.59 -17.29
C MET A 1 -10.67 -16.54 -18.79
N ALA A 2 -11.52 -15.89 -19.57
CA ALA A 2 -11.28 -15.70 -21.01
C ALA A 2 -10.15 -14.68 -21.22
N ASP A 3 -9.32 -14.91 -22.25
CA ASP A 3 -8.19 -14.04 -22.57
C ASP A 3 -8.69 -12.66 -23.05
N PRO A 4 -8.08 -11.53 -22.63
CA PRO A 4 -8.59 -10.22 -22.97
C PRO A 4 -8.44 -9.94 -24.46
N THR A 5 -9.47 -9.33 -25.05
CA THR A 5 -9.46 -8.97 -26.48
C THR A 5 -8.36 -7.94 -26.79
N PRO A 6 -7.87 -7.85 -28.05
CA PRO A 6 -6.87 -6.86 -28.45
C PRO A 6 -7.27 -5.41 -28.14
N ARG A 7 -8.58 -5.12 -28.11
CA ARG A 7 -9.10 -3.80 -27.74
C ARG A 7 -8.98 -3.55 -26.23
N GLN A 8 -9.25 -4.54 -25.39
CA GLN A 8 -9.07 -4.45 -23.94
C GLN A 8 -7.60 -4.28 -23.58
N GLN A 9 -6.72 -5.08 -24.18
CA GLN A 9 -5.27 -4.98 -23.96
C GLN A 9 -4.73 -3.58 -24.25
N ARG A 10 -5.13 -2.96 -25.38
CA ARG A 10 -4.74 -1.57 -25.71
C ARG A 10 -5.29 -0.56 -24.71
N THR A 11 -6.52 -0.74 -24.22
CA THR A 11 -7.10 0.13 -23.19
C THR A 11 -6.33 0.02 -21.87
N ASP A 12 -5.98 -1.19 -21.46
CA ASP A 12 -5.23 -1.45 -20.23
C ASP A 12 -3.81 -0.89 -20.30
N GLU A 13 -3.15 -1.04 -21.45
CA GLU A 13 -1.84 -0.45 -21.69
C GLU A 13 -1.86 1.08 -21.60
N ARG A 14 -2.91 1.73 -22.12
CA ARG A 14 -3.10 3.17 -22.00
C ARG A 14 -3.31 3.61 -20.56
N ARG A 15 -4.15 2.89 -19.81
CA ARG A 15 -4.36 3.14 -18.38
C ARG A 15 -3.06 3.01 -17.61
N ARG A 16 -2.29 1.94 -17.83
CA ARG A 16 -0.98 1.74 -17.22
C ARG A 16 -0.01 2.88 -17.51
N ARG A 17 0.05 3.38 -18.74
CA ARG A 17 0.90 4.53 -19.10
C ARG A 17 0.49 5.82 -18.37
N ILE A 18 -0.81 6.08 -18.24
CA ILE A 18 -1.32 7.23 -17.47
C ILE A 18 -0.92 7.11 -15.99
N LEU A 19 -1.09 5.92 -15.40
CA LEU A 19 -0.75 5.68 -13.99
C LEU A 19 0.75 5.77 -13.73
N ALA A 20 1.59 5.22 -14.63
CA ALA A 20 3.04 5.34 -14.56
C ALA A 20 3.48 6.82 -14.61
N ALA A 21 2.98 7.58 -15.58
CA ALA A 21 3.28 9.01 -15.68
C ALA A 21 2.82 9.79 -14.44
N ALA A 22 1.69 9.40 -13.82
CA ALA A 22 1.23 10.01 -12.59
C ALA A 22 2.13 9.70 -11.39
N ARG A 23 2.59 8.45 -11.26
CA ARG A 23 3.55 8.04 -10.22
C ARG A 23 4.87 8.78 -10.37
N ASP A 24 5.47 8.74 -11.56
CA ASP A 24 6.75 9.40 -11.85
C ASP A 24 6.67 10.90 -11.54
N ARG A 25 5.55 11.53 -11.92
CA ARG A 25 5.33 12.95 -11.68
C ARG A 25 5.15 13.28 -10.21
N ALA A 26 4.43 12.45 -9.48
CA ALA A 26 4.18 12.62 -8.06
C ALA A 26 5.45 12.37 -7.22
N ASP A 27 6.28 11.40 -7.61
CA ASP A 27 7.58 11.16 -6.98
C ASP A 27 8.55 12.33 -7.22
N ALA A 28 8.48 12.97 -8.39
CA ALA A 28 9.36 14.10 -8.73
C ALA A 28 8.99 15.40 -8.01
N ASP A 29 7.74 15.88 -8.13
CA ASP A 29 7.34 17.17 -7.54
C ASP A 29 6.02 17.14 -6.74
N GLY A 30 5.64 15.95 -6.25
CA GLY A 30 4.47 15.78 -5.40
C GLY A 30 3.14 15.77 -6.14
N TRP A 31 2.09 15.30 -5.46
CA TRP A 31 0.77 15.15 -6.05
C TRP A 31 0.14 16.47 -6.49
N ALA A 32 0.48 17.60 -5.86
CA ALA A 32 -0.02 18.91 -6.25
C ALA A 32 0.30 19.23 -7.73
N ALA A 33 1.45 18.79 -8.21
CA ALA A 33 1.92 19.05 -9.57
C ALA A 33 1.34 18.07 -10.63
N VAL A 34 0.71 16.98 -10.20
CA VAL A 34 -0.01 16.06 -11.10
C VAL A 34 -1.29 16.72 -11.60
N THR A 35 -1.39 16.95 -12.91
CA THR A 35 -2.59 17.49 -13.57
C THR A 35 -2.94 16.66 -14.80
N THR A 36 -4.23 16.54 -15.12
CA THR A 36 -4.69 15.79 -16.30
C THR A 36 -4.10 16.33 -17.61
N ARG A 37 -3.93 17.65 -17.70
CA ARG A 37 -3.24 18.29 -18.82
C ARG A 37 -1.80 17.81 -18.96
N HIS A 38 -1.01 17.92 -17.89
CA HIS A 38 0.40 17.53 -17.92
C HIS A 38 0.57 16.03 -18.20
N LEU A 39 -0.29 15.18 -17.62
CA LEU A 39 -0.27 13.74 -17.89
C LEU A 39 -0.57 13.43 -19.35
N ALA A 40 -1.59 14.07 -19.93
CA ALA A 40 -1.93 13.91 -21.33
C ALA A 40 -0.76 14.33 -22.24
N ASP A 41 -0.17 15.50 -21.98
CA ASP A 41 0.98 16.00 -22.73
C ASP A 41 2.19 15.05 -22.63
N THR A 42 2.48 14.52 -21.44
CA THR A 42 3.63 13.64 -21.16
C THR A 42 3.54 12.32 -21.92
N ILE A 43 2.34 11.74 -22.01
CA ILE A 43 2.13 10.44 -22.69
C ILE A 43 1.73 10.58 -24.17
N GLY A 44 1.70 11.82 -24.68
CA GLY A 44 1.33 12.13 -26.06
C GLY A 44 -0.16 11.95 -26.39
N TYR A 45 -1.04 12.09 -25.39
CA TYR A 45 -2.50 12.04 -25.54
C TYR A 45 -3.14 13.41 -25.42
N THR A 46 -4.37 13.52 -25.93
CA THR A 46 -5.19 14.70 -25.69
C THR A 46 -5.95 14.54 -24.37
N GLN A 47 -6.33 15.65 -23.74
CA GLN A 47 -7.16 15.60 -22.52
C GLN A 47 -8.47 14.81 -22.72
N PRO A 48 -9.22 14.94 -23.84
CA PRO A 48 -10.39 14.10 -24.09
C PRO A 48 -10.09 12.59 -24.08
N VAL A 49 -8.93 12.17 -24.61
CA VAL A 49 -8.52 10.75 -24.56
C VAL A 49 -8.25 10.31 -23.12
N LEU A 50 -7.57 11.14 -22.32
CA LEU A 50 -7.34 10.84 -20.91
C LEU A 50 -8.64 10.72 -20.13
N TYR A 51 -9.58 11.66 -20.30
CA TYR A 51 -10.89 11.60 -19.65
C TYR A 51 -11.74 10.41 -20.13
N GLY A 52 -11.51 9.92 -21.36
CA GLY A 52 -12.11 8.66 -21.83
C GLY A 52 -11.62 7.43 -21.06
N HIS A 53 -10.44 7.49 -20.44
CA HIS A 53 -9.89 6.42 -19.59
C HIS A 53 -10.09 6.65 -18.10
N PHE A 54 -10.08 7.90 -17.65
CA PHE A 54 -10.29 8.32 -16.26
C PHE A 54 -11.28 9.50 -16.21
N PRO A 55 -12.59 9.24 -16.29
CA PRO A 55 -13.61 10.28 -16.24
C PRO A 55 -13.55 11.17 -14.98
N GLY A 56 -13.17 10.60 -13.83
CA GLY A 56 -12.94 11.32 -12.58
C GLY A 56 -11.61 12.08 -12.51
N GLY A 57 -10.84 12.07 -13.61
CA GLY A 57 -9.59 12.82 -13.75
C GLY A 57 -8.56 12.45 -12.68
N LYS A 58 -7.92 13.47 -12.10
CA LYS A 58 -6.84 13.29 -11.11
C LYS A 58 -7.27 12.45 -9.90
N ALA A 59 -8.49 12.62 -9.41
CA ALA A 59 -8.97 11.89 -8.23
C ALA A 59 -9.09 10.39 -8.52
N GLU A 60 -9.63 10.01 -9.68
CA GLU A 60 -9.73 8.61 -10.09
C GLU A 60 -8.34 8.01 -10.39
N ILE A 61 -7.43 8.79 -10.97
CA ILE A 61 -6.03 8.38 -11.20
C ILE A 61 -5.32 8.12 -9.87
N MET A 62 -5.45 9.02 -8.90
CA MET A 62 -4.86 8.87 -7.57
C MET A 62 -5.44 7.65 -6.85
N LEU A 63 -6.76 7.42 -6.93
CA LEU A 63 -7.39 6.22 -6.39
C LEU A 63 -6.87 4.94 -7.06
N ALA A 64 -6.70 4.92 -8.38
CA ALA A 64 -6.14 3.77 -9.08
C ALA A 64 -4.68 3.50 -8.67
N VAL A 65 -3.86 4.55 -8.52
CA VAL A 65 -2.49 4.41 -7.97
C VAL A 65 -2.52 3.87 -6.54
N ALA A 66 -3.44 4.35 -5.70
CA ALA A 66 -3.59 3.87 -4.33
C ALA A 66 -3.93 2.37 -4.28
N LEU A 67 -4.92 1.93 -5.07
CA LEU A 67 -5.33 0.52 -5.12
C LEU A 67 -4.20 -0.39 -5.61
N GLU A 68 -3.48 0.00 -6.67
CA GLU A 68 -2.30 -0.74 -7.11
C GLU A 68 -1.19 -0.74 -6.04
N GLY A 69 -1.05 0.33 -5.27
CA GLY A 69 -0.15 0.43 -4.13
C GLY A 69 -0.49 -0.55 -3.01
N PHE A 70 -1.77 -0.69 -2.64
CA PHE A 70 -2.20 -1.69 -1.65
C PHE A 70 -1.93 -3.12 -2.12
N VAL A 71 -2.19 -3.42 -3.39
CA VAL A 71 -1.88 -4.75 -3.97
C VAL A 71 -0.38 -5.02 -3.92
N GLU A 72 0.44 -4.04 -4.27
CA GLU A 72 1.90 -4.17 -4.24
C GLU A 72 2.44 -4.37 -2.82
N LEU A 73 2.00 -3.53 -1.87
CA LEU A 73 2.36 -3.66 -0.46
C LEU A 73 1.96 -5.03 0.09
N THR A 74 0.74 -5.49 -0.18
CA THR A 74 0.24 -6.80 0.23
C THR A 74 1.13 -7.93 -0.29
N ARG A 75 1.52 -7.86 -1.56
CA ARG A 75 2.44 -8.84 -2.17
C ARG A 75 3.80 -8.83 -1.49
N GLN A 76 4.36 -7.65 -1.20
CA GLN A 76 5.67 -7.53 -0.53
C GLN A 76 5.61 -8.07 0.90
N CYS A 77 4.58 -7.72 1.66
CA CYS A 77 4.33 -8.25 3.00
C CYS A 77 4.17 -9.77 2.98
N ARG A 78 3.36 -10.32 2.07
CA ARG A 78 3.16 -11.78 1.97
C ARG A 78 4.46 -12.52 1.62
N ALA A 79 5.28 -11.96 0.73
CA ALA A 79 6.59 -12.51 0.40
C ALA A 79 7.56 -12.46 1.61
N ALA A 80 7.53 -11.38 2.39
CA ALA A 80 8.34 -11.24 3.59
C ALA A 80 7.90 -12.18 4.72
N LEU A 81 6.59 -12.43 4.86
CA LEU A 81 6.05 -13.36 5.83
C LEU A 81 6.55 -14.79 5.57
N GLY A 82 6.39 -15.30 4.35
CA GLY A 82 6.86 -16.64 3.96
C GLY A 82 6.55 -17.72 5.02
N GLU A 83 7.59 -18.40 5.50
CA GLU A 83 7.49 -19.42 6.57
C GLU A 83 7.86 -18.89 7.96
N THR A 84 8.12 -17.58 8.11
CA THR A 84 8.50 -16.98 9.40
C THR A 84 7.34 -17.03 10.40
N ARG A 85 7.64 -17.14 11.69
CA ARG A 85 6.63 -17.24 12.77
C ARG A 85 7.06 -16.41 13.98
N GLY A 86 6.08 -16.11 14.83
CA GLY A 86 6.30 -15.37 16.08
C GLY A 86 6.96 -14.01 15.81
N ARG A 87 7.93 -13.65 16.64
CA ARG A 87 8.67 -12.39 16.52
C ARG A 87 9.29 -12.14 15.14
N ALA A 88 9.85 -13.17 14.51
CA ALA A 88 10.47 -13.02 13.19
C ALA A 88 9.46 -12.64 12.10
N ALA A 89 8.21 -13.10 12.20
CA ALA A 89 7.15 -12.74 11.26
C ALA A 89 6.76 -11.26 11.38
N VAL A 90 6.55 -10.80 12.61
CA VAL A 90 6.24 -9.39 12.89
C VAL A 90 7.36 -8.47 12.39
N GLU A 91 8.62 -8.82 12.67
CA GLU A 91 9.76 -8.03 12.22
C GLU A 91 9.90 -8.02 10.69
N ALA A 92 9.69 -9.17 10.02
CA ALA A 92 9.75 -9.26 8.56
C ALA A 92 8.65 -8.42 7.88
N ILE A 93 7.41 -8.46 8.40
CA ILE A 93 6.31 -7.60 7.92
C ILE A 93 6.63 -6.13 8.17
N ALA A 94 7.13 -5.78 9.36
CA ALA A 94 7.47 -4.40 9.68
C ALA A 94 8.54 -3.84 8.74
N VAL A 95 9.58 -4.63 8.42
CA VAL A 95 10.59 -4.26 7.41
C VAL A 95 9.92 -4.01 6.06
N ALA A 96 9.14 -4.96 5.55
CA ALA A 96 8.52 -4.85 4.23
C ALA A 96 7.60 -3.63 4.11
N TYR A 97 6.79 -3.38 5.15
CA TYR A 97 5.85 -2.25 5.19
C TYR A 97 6.59 -0.90 5.23
N LEU A 98 7.56 -0.75 6.13
CA LEU A 98 8.31 0.51 6.28
C LEU A 98 9.19 0.79 5.06
N ASP A 99 9.79 -0.25 4.48
CA ASP A 99 10.56 -0.14 3.24
C ASP A 99 9.68 0.33 2.09
N PHE A 100 8.49 -0.25 1.92
CA PHE A 100 7.55 0.16 0.88
C PHE A 100 7.20 1.65 0.99
N GLY A 101 6.82 2.12 2.18
CA GLY A 101 6.50 3.53 2.41
C GLY A 101 7.68 4.47 2.10
N SER A 102 8.90 4.05 2.42
CA SER A 102 10.10 4.86 2.15
C SER A 102 10.58 4.83 0.69
N LYS A 103 10.37 3.72 -0.03
CA LYS A 103 10.79 3.55 -1.43
C LYS A 103 9.77 4.13 -2.43
N HIS A 104 8.51 4.22 -2.03
CA HIS A 104 7.41 4.69 -2.89
C HIS A 104 6.59 5.80 -2.22
N PRO A 105 7.21 6.95 -1.88
CA PRO A 105 6.56 7.98 -1.06
C PRO A 105 5.29 8.55 -1.70
N ALA A 106 5.25 8.76 -3.02
CA ALA A 106 4.05 9.27 -3.67
C ALA A 106 2.92 8.23 -3.73
N VAL A 107 3.24 6.95 -3.98
CA VAL A 107 2.25 5.88 -3.95
C VAL A 107 1.67 5.73 -2.54
N TYR A 108 2.55 5.72 -1.53
CA TYR A 108 2.15 5.65 -0.13
C TYR A 108 1.29 6.86 0.27
N GLU A 109 1.65 8.07 -0.16
CA GLU A 109 0.82 9.26 0.05
C GLU A 109 -0.58 9.09 -0.57
N ALA A 110 -0.68 8.59 -1.80
CA ALA A 110 -1.98 8.37 -2.45
C ALA A 110 -2.87 7.35 -1.72
N MET A 111 -2.26 6.32 -1.11
CA MET A 111 -2.96 5.30 -0.33
C MET A 111 -3.70 5.88 0.89
N PHE A 112 -3.28 7.04 1.40
CA PHE A 112 -3.81 7.63 2.65
C PHE A 112 -4.31 9.08 2.53
N GLN A 113 -4.08 9.79 1.42
CA GLN A 113 -4.48 11.20 1.21
C GLN A 113 -5.97 11.42 0.94
N GLN A 114 -6.67 10.44 0.36
CA GLN A 114 -8.11 10.52 0.10
C GLN A 114 -8.82 9.59 1.07
N PRO A 115 -10.05 9.91 1.52
CA PRO A 115 -10.90 8.89 2.09
C PRO A 115 -11.24 7.94 0.95
N ILE A 116 -10.39 6.94 0.74
CA ILE A 116 -10.81 5.71 0.10
C ILE A 116 -12.01 5.29 0.93
N GLY A 117 -13.22 5.34 0.36
CA GLY A 117 -14.46 5.07 1.08
C GLY A 117 -14.55 3.65 1.66
N ALA A 118 -13.45 2.88 1.61
CA ALA A 118 -13.30 1.57 2.19
C ALA A 118 -12.75 1.70 3.61
N ARG A 119 -13.52 1.20 4.58
CA ARG A 119 -12.93 0.70 5.82
C ARG A 119 -12.14 -0.55 5.46
N PHE A 120 -10.96 -0.77 6.04
CA PHE A 120 -10.12 -1.92 5.67
C PHE A 120 -10.57 -3.24 6.36
N ALA A 121 -11.37 -3.13 7.42
CA ALA A 121 -11.85 -4.24 8.25
C ALA A 121 -13.38 -4.47 8.16
N ALA A 122 -14.04 -4.09 7.05
CA ALA A 122 -15.49 -4.19 6.90
C ALA A 122 -15.92 -5.18 5.81
N ASP A 123 -17.13 -5.74 5.91
CA ASP A 123 -17.62 -6.75 4.94
C ASP A 123 -17.80 -6.24 3.52
N ASP A 124 -17.84 -4.91 3.32
CA ASP A 124 -17.93 -4.23 2.03
C ASP A 124 -16.55 -3.80 1.46
N THR A 125 -15.45 -4.13 2.14
CA THR A 125 -14.09 -3.81 1.71
C THR A 125 -13.71 -4.55 0.41
N ALA A 126 -13.05 -3.86 -0.51
CA ALA A 126 -12.50 -4.49 -1.72
C ALA A 126 -11.56 -5.68 -1.35
N PRO A 127 -11.63 -6.83 -2.05
CA PRO A 127 -10.89 -8.04 -1.69
C PRO A 127 -9.39 -7.83 -1.49
N ASP A 128 -8.79 -6.96 -2.30
CA ASP A 128 -7.35 -6.67 -2.23
C ASP A 128 -6.96 -5.95 -0.92
N LEU A 129 -7.82 -5.07 -0.42
CA LEU A 129 -7.58 -4.35 0.84
C LEU A 129 -7.73 -5.29 2.04
N ARG A 130 -8.73 -6.18 1.99
CA ARG A 130 -8.89 -7.26 2.99
C ARG A 130 -7.68 -8.19 3.00
N ALA A 131 -7.20 -8.60 1.83
CA ALA A 131 -6.02 -9.46 1.73
C ALA A 131 -4.76 -8.81 2.33
N GLY A 132 -4.63 -7.48 2.25
CA GLY A 132 -3.56 -6.74 2.93
C GLY A 132 -3.69 -6.79 4.45
N PHE A 133 -4.91 -6.56 4.97
CA PHE A 133 -5.19 -6.64 6.40
C PHE A 133 -4.95 -8.05 6.95
N ASP A 134 -5.41 -9.08 6.24
CA ASP A 134 -5.25 -10.49 6.63
C ASP A 134 -3.77 -10.88 6.78
N VAL A 135 -2.87 -10.34 5.95
CA VAL A 135 -1.42 -10.61 6.07
C VAL A 135 -0.84 -10.02 7.37
N LEU A 136 -1.33 -8.85 7.79
CA LEU A 136 -0.91 -8.24 9.05
C LEU A 136 -1.45 -9.05 10.24
N ALA A 137 -2.71 -9.48 10.18
CA ALA A 137 -3.33 -10.33 11.20
C ALA A 137 -2.61 -11.66 11.35
N GLU A 138 -2.25 -12.31 10.23
CA GLU A 138 -1.50 -13.56 10.22
C GLU A 138 -0.14 -13.43 10.91
N ALA A 139 0.57 -12.32 10.66
CA ALA A 139 1.90 -12.09 11.20
C ALA A 139 1.93 -11.96 12.73
N ILE A 140 0.91 -11.32 13.30
CA ILE A 140 0.77 -11.15 14.76
C ILE A 140 -0.06 -12.27 15.41
N GLY A 141 -0.60 -13.19 14.60
CA GLY A 141 -1.44 -14.29 15.08
C GLY A 141 -2.81 -13.85 15.61
N ASP A 142 -3.34 -12.71 15.14
CA ASP A 142 -4.65 -12.21 15.56
C ASP A 142 -5.77 -13.11 15.02
N ARG A 143 -6.55 -13.68 15.95
CA ARG A 143 -7.74 -14.49 15.66
C ARG A 143 -9.01 -13.87 16.25
N GLY A 144 -8.90 -12.65 16.76
CA GLY A 144 -9.99 -11.90 17.37
C GLY A 144 -10.82 -11.14 16.34
N ASP A 145 -11.34 -9.99 16.76
CA ASP A 145 -12.12 -9.09 15.91
C ASP A 145 -11.27 -8.16 15.02
N GLY A 146 -9.94 -8.34 15.01
CA GLY A 146 -9.00 -7.54 14.23
C GLY A 146 -8.46 -6.31 14.97
N SER A 147 -8.91 -6.01 16.20
CA SER A 147 -8.47 -4.82 16.94
C SER A 147 -6.95 -4.79 17.16
N ALA A 148 -6.32 -5.94 17.42
CA ALA A 148 -4.86 -6.02 17.58
C ALA A 148 -4.14 -5.70 16.26
N THR A 149 -4.70 -6.18 15.14
CA THR A 149 -4.21 -5.88 13.79
C THR A 149 -4.34 -4.40 13.46
N GLU A 150 -5.44 -3.74 13.83
CA GLU A 150 -5.62 -2.30 13.65
C GLU A 150 -4.56 -1.48 14.43
N VAL A 151 -4.27 -1.87 15.67
CA VAL A 151 -3.24 -1.22 16.50
C VAL A 151 -1.84 -1.44 15.92
N PHE A 152 -1.53 -2.66 15.46
CA PHE A 152 -0.26 -2.96 14.79
C PHE A 152 -0.09 -2.14 13.51
N TRP A 153 -1.13 -2.10 12.67
CA TRP A 153 -1.14 -1.31 11.44
C TRP A 153 -1.00 0.19 11.72
N SER A 154 -1.68 0.69 12.76
CA SER A 154 -1.55 2.08 13.22
C SER A 154 -0.12 2.42 13.64
N ALA A 155 0.57 1.49 14.32
CA ALA A 155 1.96 1.68 14.68
C ALA A 155 2.88 1.72 13.45
N LEU A 156 2.70 0.83 12.48
CA LEU A 156 3.45 0.82 11.22
C LEU A 156 3.21 2.10 10.40
N HIS A 157 1.95 2.51 10.26
CA HIS A 157 1.57 3.73 9.55
C HIS A 157 2.14 4.97 10.25
N GLY A 158 2.00 5.05 11.57
CA GLY A 158 2.56 6.15 12.37
C GLY A 158 4.07 6.26 12.24
N ILE A 159 4.80 5.13 12.28
CA ILE A 159 6.25 5.14 12.05
C ILE A 159 6.58 5.62 10.62
N SER A 160 5.86 5.13 9.60
CA SER A 160 6.07 5.52 8.21
C SER A 160 5.91 7.04 8.01
N GLU A 161 4.83 7.61 8.53
CA GLU A 161 4.57 9.05 8.43
C GLU A 161 5.55 9.90 9.24
N LEU A 162 5.91 9.46 10.46
CA LEU A 162 6.84 10.20 11.30
C LEU A 162 8.28 10.14 10.77
N GLU A 163 8.70 9.01 10.18
CA GLU A 163 9.99 8.90 9.49
C GLU A 163 10.01 9.76 8.22
N ARG A 164 8.96 9.71 7.39
CA ARG A 164 8.82 10.54 6.19
C ARG A 164 8.87 12.04 6.52
N ALA A 165 8.24 12.45 7.63
CA ALA A 165 8.26 13.83 8.11
C ALA A 165 9.56 14.24 8.83
N GLY A 166 10.58 13.37 8.90
CA GLY A 166 11.83 13.64 9.60
C GLY A 166 11.68 13.81 11.11
N ARG A 167 10.58 13.33 11.69
CA ARG A 167 10.26 13.42 13.13
C ARG A 167 10.80 12.24 13.94
N MET A 168 11.38 11.25 13.27
CA MET A 168 12.06 10.12 13.88
C MET A 168 13.48 9.96 13.33
N ARG A 169 14.38 9.52 14.19
CA ARG A 169 15.76 9.14 13.85
C ARG A 169 15.73 7.86 13.03
N LEU A 170 16.18 7.93 11.76
CA LEU A 170 16.15 6.78 10.84
C LEU A 170 17.07 5.65 11.30
N GLU A 171 18.19 5.97 11.95
CA GLU A 171 19.12 4.99 12.49
C GLU A 171 18.50 4.10 13.59
N HIS A 172 17.40 4.53 14.20
CA HIS A 172 16.67 3.76 15.21
C HIS A 172 15.58 2.87 14.60
N ARG A 173 15.41 2.81 13.27
CA ARG A 173 14.40 1.96 12.63
C ARG A 173 14.53 0.48 13.02
N PRO A 174 15.74 -0.14 13.05
CA PRO A 174 15.89 -1.53 13.50
C PRO A 174 15.42 -1.75 14.94
N ASN A 175 15.66 -0.78 15.84
CA ASN A 175 15.21 -0.86 17.22
C ASN A 175 13.68 -0.79 17.29
N ARG A 176 13.03 0.10 16.54
CA ARG A 176 11.56 0.17 16.47
C ARG A 176 10.95 -1.12 15.93
N ILE A 177 11.57 -1.74 14.93
CA ILE A 177 11.14 -3.03 14.39
C ILE A 177 11.23 -4.12 15.47
N ALA A 178 12.34 -4.19 16.20
CA ALA A 178 12.50 -5.13 17.31
C ALA A 178 11.44 -4.92 18.41
N GLU A 179 11.15 -3.65 18.73
CA GLU A 179 10.12 -3.24 19.68
C GLU A 179 8.70 -3.64 19.22
N LEU A 180 8.39 -3.57 17.92
CA LEU A 180 7.15 -4.13 17.36
C LEU A 180 7.12 -5.65 17.52
N GLY A 181 8.22 -6.32 17.17
CA GLY A 181 8.37 -7.77 17.34
C GLY A 181 8.09 -8.23 18.77
N THR A 182 8.59 -7.50 19.77
CA THR A 182 8.34 -7.83 21.19
C THR A 182 6.89 -7.61 21.62
N ARG A 183 6.21 -6.58 21.10
CA ARG A 183 4.83 -6.23 21.54
C ARG A 183 3.74 -7.03 20.84
N PHE A 184 3.96 -7.42 19.59
CA PHE A 184 2.93 -8.00 18.73
C PHE A 184 3.19 -9.45 18.35
N ALA A 185 4.33 -10.04 18.72
CA ALA A 185 4.51 -11.47 18.52
C ALA A 185 3.47 -12.25 19.33
N PRO A 186 2.82 -13.28 18.76
CA PRO A 186 1.97 -14.15 19.54
C PRO A 186 2.80 -14.86 20.61
N ASP A 187 2.23 -15.05 21.80
CA ASP A 187 2.84 -15.83 22.86
C ASP A 187 3.21 -17.22 22.32
N ARG A 188 4.37 -17.75 22.75
CA ARG A 188 4.76 -19.12 22.36
C ARG A 188 3.63 -20.05 22.80
N PRO A 189 3.20 -21.00 21.94
CA PRO A 189 2.24 -21.99 22.38
C PRO A 189 2.85 -22.74 23.57
N ASP A 190 2.13 -22.75 24.70
CA ASP A 190 2.47 -23.55 25.86
C ASP A 190 2.69 -24.98 25.39
N THR A 191 3.94 -25.41 25.44
CA THR A 191 4.30 -26.81 25.19
C THR A 191 4.01 -27.56 26.48
N HIS A 192 2.74 -27.63 26.88
CA HIS A 192 2.30 -28.54 27.92
C HIS A 192 2.19 -29.93 27.30
N HIS A 193 3.28 -30.68 27.42
CA HIS A 193 3.29 -32.14 27.31
C HIS A 193 2.95 -32.76 28.68
#